data_AF-A0A6G1EQ49-F1
#
_entry.id   AF-A0A6G1EQ49-F1
#
_cell.length_a   1.000
_cell.length_b   1.000
_cell.length_c   1.000
_cell.angle_alpha   90.00
_cell.angle_beta   90.00
_cell.angle_gamma   90.00
#
_symmetry.space_group_name_H-M   'P 1'
#
loop_
_entity.id
_entity.type
_entity.pdbx_description
1 polymer ?
#
loop_
_entity_poly.entity_id
_entity_poly.type
_entity_poly.pdbx_seq_one_letter_code
_entity_poly.pdbx_strand_id
1 'polypeptide(L)'
;MVEGKPVCLPTGYFEIILFPKPSSDLAANHPNGRVWLLFFYGNLYLVAFKAQGKWYKFKDLNPDIAPNYASDERKKHCKAKDIPFKSNYGVREMSATIAELKVSRETPIEMYKTLSLYDPEHHAGRVRLSDLQLMLFKSCAIFSEVIRFPIMKNRLVYLIGSRVDENSTVGETYTDLFQNWDHCCIALRKGRHAFVPMCIRHRRIQTFDQLLTTIGVVLPV
;
A
#
# COMPACT_ATOMS: atom_id res chain seq x y z
N MET A 1 10.02 2.52 20.71
CA MET A 1 11.01 2.13 19.66
C MET A 1 11.55 0.75 20.00
N VAL A 2 12.00 -0.02 19.02
CA VAL A 2 12.70 -1.30 19.20
C VAL A 2 13.99 -1.24 18.40
N GLU A 3 15.15 -1.38 19.03
CA GLU A 3 16.47 -1.34 18.34
C GLU A 3 16.65 -0.11 17.44
N GLY A 4 16.21 1.06 17.94
CA GLY A 4 16.24 2.32 17.18
C GLY A 4 15.20 2.45 16.06
N LYS A 5 14.31 1.46 15.88
CA LYS A 5 13.22 1.50 14.91
C LYS A 5 11.92 2.05 15.53
N PRO A 6 11.17 2.89 14.79
CA PRO A 6 9.83 3.29 15.20
C PRO A 6 8.89 2.09 15.28
N VAL A 7 7.92 2.16 16.19
CA VAL A 7 6.85 1.18 16.35
C VAL A 7 5.57 1.83 15.85
N CYS A 8 4.78 1.08 15.07
CA CYS A 8 3.46 1.48 14.61
C CYS A 8 2.56 1.86 15.79
N LEU A 9 1.76 2.92 15.62
CA LEU A 9 0.73 3.27 16.59
C LEU A 9 -0.40 2.22 16.53
N PRO A 10 -0.92 1.74 17.66
CA PRO A 10 -1.87 0.62 17.68
C PRO A 10 -3.24 0.96 17.06
N THR A 11 -3.58 2.25 16.97
CA THR A 11 -4.90 2.72 16.54
C THR A 11 -4.81 3.92 15.62
N GLY A 12 -5.88 4.14 14.86
CA GLY A 12 -6.04 5.29 13.97
C GLY A 12 -5.61 5.02 12.54
N TYR A 13 -5.81 6.04 11.69
CA TYR A 13 -5.58 5.95 10.26
C TYR A 13 -4.82 7.16 9.74
N PHE A 14 -4.14 7.00 8.61
CA PHE A 14 -3.61 8.08 7.81
C PHE A 14 -4.08 7.97 6.37
N GLU A 15 -4.11 9.10 5.68
CA GLU A 15 -4.55 9.19 4.30
C GLU A 15 -3.38 9.59 3.39
N ILE A 16 -3.31 8.95 2.22
CA ILE A 16 -2.49 9.42 1.11
C ILE A 16 -3.43 9.89 0.01
N ILE A 17 -3.24 11.12 -0.43
CA ILE A 17 -4.13 11.76 -1.40
C ILE A 17 -3.42 11.83 -2.75
N LEU A 18 -3.98 11.14 -3.74
CA LEU A 18 -3.56 11.23 -5.13
C LEU A 18 -4.40 12.28 -5.84
N PHE A 19 -3.75 13.24 -6.49
CA PHE A 19 -4.41 14.26 -7.29
C PHE A 19 -3.47 14.74 -8.40
N PRO A 20 -4.02 15.12 -9.56
CA PRO A 20 -3.22 15.66 -10.64
C PRO A 20 -2.73 17.04 -10.23
N LYS A 21 -1.52 17.40 -10.65
CA LYS A 21 -1.00 18.75 -10.42
C LYS A 21 -1.97 19.78 -11.02
N PRO A 22 -2.37 20.83 -10.27
CA PRO A 22 -3.20 21.90 -10.82
C PRO A 22 -2.61 22.46 -12.12
N SER A 23 -3.48 22.74 -13.09
CA SER A 23 -3.12 23.26 -14.42
C SER A 23 -2.27 22.32 -15.31
N SER A 24 -2.17 21.03 -14.97
CA SER A 24 -1.58 20.03 -15.87
C SER A 24 -2.60 19.50 -16.89
N ASP A 25 -2.13 18.97 -18.02
CA ASP A 25 -2.99 18.29 -19.01
C ASP A 25 -3.79 17.15 -18.39
N LEU A 26 -3.22 16.46 -17.41
CA LEU A 26 -3.92 15.41 -16.66
C LEU A 26 -5.11 15.98 -15.87
N ALA A 27 -4.94 17.14 -15.22
CA ALA A 27 -6.02 17.80 -14.49
C ALA A 27 -7.13 18.31 -15.45
N ALA A 28 -6.75 18.80 -16.63
CA ALA A 28 -7.71 19.25 -17.64
C ALA A 28 -8.56 18.10 -18.21
N ASN A 29 -7.96 16.92 -18.37
CA ASN A 29 -8.61 15.76 -19.00
C ASN A 29 -9.24 14.75 -18.01
N HIS A 30 -8.96 14.86 -16.71
CA HIS A 30 -9.51 13.96 -15.69
C HIS A 30 -10.05 14.73 -14.48
N PRO A 31 -11.27 15.29 -14.58
CA PRO A 31 -11.88 16.13 -13.53
C PRO A 31 -12.44 15.32 -12.34
N ASN A 32 -12.14 14.02 -12.24
CA ASN A 32 -12.70 13.08 -11.24
C ASN A 32 -12.26 13.34 -9.79
N GLY A 33 -11.68 14.50 -9.51
CA GLY A 33 -11.32 14.96 -8.18
C GLY A 33 -10.08 14.26 -7.63
N ARG A 34 -10.06 14.09 -6.30
CA ARG A 34 -8.94 13.43 -5.61
C ARG A 34 -9.27 11.96 -5.37
N VAL A 35 -8.24 11.15 -5.19
CA VAL A 35 -8.36 9.79 -4.67
C VAL A 35 -7.70 9.76 -3.30
N TRP A 36 -8.40 9.27 -2.30
CA TRP A 36 -7.85 9.11 -0.94
C TRP A 36 -7.60 7.64 -0.70
N LEU A 37 -6.41 7.29 -0.26
CA LEU A 37 -6.02 5.94 0.15
C LEU A 37 -5.92 5.94 1.68
N LEU A 38 -6.70 5.11 2.34
CA LEU A 38 -6.76 5.03 3.79
C LEU A 38 -5.92 3.87 4.31
N PHE A 39 -4.95 4.16 5.16
CA PHE A 39 -4.05 3.18 5.75
C PHE A 39 -4.21 3.14 7.26
N PHE A 40 -4.16 1.94 7.84
CA PHE A 40 -4.24 1.75 9.29
C PHE A 40 -2.86 1.93 9.95
N TYR A 41 -2.73 2.72 11.01
CA TYR A 41 -1.42 2.92 11.66
C TYR A 41 -0.83 1.64 12.25
N GLY A 42 -1.68 0.73 12.77
CA GLY A 42 -1.23 -0.45 13.51
C GLY A 42 -0.48 -1.47 12.66
N ASN A 43 -0.69 -1.49 11.36
CA ASN A 43 0.05 -2.39 10.46
C ASN A 43 0.41 -1.74 9.14
N LEU A 44 0.06 -0.48 8.90
CA LEU A 44 0.23 0.23 7.63
C LEU A 44 -0.53 -0.41 6.46
N TYR A 45 -1.48 -1.32 6.66
CA TYR A 45 -2.25 -1.88 5.55
C TYR A 45 -3.19 -0.84 4.96
N LEU A 46 -3.34 -0.88 3.64
CA LEU A 46 -4.42 -0.19 2.94
C LEU A 46 -5.74 -0.89 3.32
N VAL A 47 -6.69 -0.12 3.85
CA VAL A 47 -7.98 -0.68 4.33
C VAL A 47 -9.17 -0.21 3.51
N ALA A 48 -9.06 0.97 2.88
CA ALA A 48 -10.09 1.55 2.05
C ALA A 48 -9.50 2.60 1.09
N PHE A 49 -10.28 2.99 0.09
CA PHE A 49 -10.00 4.18 -0.71
C PHE A 49 -11.29 4.96 -0.99
N LYS A 50 -11.16 6.25 -1.26
CA LYS A 50 -12.24 7.14 -1.66
C LYS A 50 -12.03 7.59 -3.09
N ALA A 51 -13.06 7.45 -3.92
CA ALA A 51 -13.10 7.99 -5.27
C ALA A 51 -14.51 8.51 -5.57
N GLN A 52 -14.61 9.61 -6.33
CA GLN A 52 -15.89 10.22 -6.69
C GLN A 52 -16.82 10.48 -5.48
N GLY A 53 -16.22 10.86 -4.34
CA GLY A 53 -16.96 11.11 -3.10
C GLY A 53 -17.39 9.87 -2.31
N LYS A 54 -17.23 8.65 -2.86
CA LYS A 54 -17.65 7.39 -2.24
C LYS A 54 -16.46 6.64 -1.65
N TRP A 55 -16.64 6.03 -0.49
CA TRP A 55 -15.65 5.14 0.12
C TRP A 55 -15.86 3.69 -0.33
N TYR A 56 -14.75 3.00 -0.56
CA TYR A 56 -14.69 1.60 -0.95
C TYR A 56 -13.71 0.87 -0.05
N LYS A 57 -14.09 -0.30 0.47
CA LYS A 57 -13.28 -1.11 1.39
C LYS A 57 -13.16 -2.55 0.92
N PHE A 58 -12.12 -3.24 1.37
CA PHE A 58 -12.01 -4.69 1.19
C PHE A 58 -13.11 -5.40 1.99
N LYS A 59 -13.67 -6.47 1.43
CA LYS A 59 -14.83 -7.16 2.03
C LYS A 59 -14.53 -7.89 3.35
N ASP A 60 -13.26 -8.18 3.61
CA ASP A 60 -12.76 -8.81 4.83
C ASP A 60 -12.37 -7.79 5.91
N LEU A 61 -12.50 -6.49 5.63
CA LEU A 61 -12.15 -5.42 6.55
C LEU A 61 -13.37 -4.57 6.89
N ASN A 62 -13.39 -4.01 8.10
CA ASN A 62 -14.38 -3.06 8.56
C ASN A 62 -13.69 -1.86 9.22
N PRO A 63 -13.04 -0.98 8.44
CA PRO A 63 -12.33 0.17 8.98
C PRO A 63 -13.32 1.20 9.54
N ASP A 64 -12.93 1.83 10.65
CA ASP A 64 -13.67 2.94 11.23
C ASP A 64 -13.28 4.26 10.56
N ILE A 65 -13.91 4.55 9.42
CA ILE A 65 -13.59 5.71 8.59
C ILE A 65 -14.12 7.02 9.20
N ALA A 66 -15.24 6.94 9.94
CA ALA A 66 -15.82 8.10 10.58
C ALA A 66 -15.20 8.27 11.98
N PRO A 67 -14.76 9.47 12.37
CA PRO A 67 -14.39 9.69 13.77
C PRO A 67 -15.56 9.34 14.70
N ASN A 68 -15.30 8.75 15.87
CA ASN A 68 -16.34 8.38 16.84
C ASN A 68 -17.27 9.55 17.22
N TYR A 69 -16.72 10.76 17.26
CA TYR A 69 -17.41 12.02 17.56
C TYR A 69 -18.12 12.66 16.36
N ALA A 70 -18.09 12.02 15.18
CA ALA A 70 -18.73 12.55 13.99
C ALA A 70 -20.26 12.49 14.11
N SER A 71 -20.94 13.51 13.56
CA SER A 71 -22.40 13.52 13.43
C SER A 71 -22.91 12.35 12.60
N ASP A 72 -24.19 11.99 12.77
CA ASP A 72 -24.81 10.90 12.00
C ASP A 72 -24.80 11.15 10.49
N GLU A 73 -24.95 12.41 10.07
CA GLU A 73 -24.79 12.79 8.66
C GLU A 73 -23.37 12.51 8.15
N ARG A 74 -22.34 12.88 8.92
CA ARG A 74 -20.95 12.62 8.55
C ARG A 74 -20.66 11.11 8.55
N LYS A 75 -21.22 10.35 9.48
CA LYS A 75 -21.13 8.87 9.49
C LYS A 75 -21.75 8.26 8.23
N LYS A 76 -22.90 8.78 7.76
CA LYS A 76 -23.51 8.36 6.48
C LYS A 76 -22.57 8.61 5.30
N HIS A 77 -21.90 9.77 5.24
CA HIS A 77 -20.93 10.09 4.19
C HIS A 77 -19.62 9.28 4.25
N CYS A 78 -19.31 8.69 5.40
CA CYS A 78 -18.16 7.80 5.58
C CYS A 78 -18.49 6.31 5.38
N LYS A 79 -19.74 5.96 5.03
CA LYS A 79 -20.13 4.58 4.78
C LYS A 79 -19.39 4.03 3.56
N ALA A 80 -18.55 3.03 3.78
CA ALA A 80 -17.82 2.35 2.72
C ALA A 80 -18.63 1.21 2.10
N LYS A 81 -18.47 1.02 0.80
CA LYS A 81 -18.99 -0.13 0.04
C LYS A 81 -17.91 -1.19 -0.12
N ASP A 82 -18.30 -2.46 -0.09
CA ASP A 82 -17.37 -3.56 -0.31
C ASP A 82 -16.95 -3.64 -1.77
N ILE A 83 -15.66 -3.78 -2.01
CA ILE A 83 -15.12 -4.26 -3.29
C ILE A 83 -15.15 -5.81 -3.29
N PRO A 84 -15.20 -6.48 -4.45
CA PRO A 84 -15.54 -7.91 -4.50
C PRO A 84 -14.40 -8.86 -4.07
N PHE A 85 -13.28 -8.34 -3.58
CA PHE A 85 -12.10 -9.10 -3.18
C PHE A 85 -11.55 -8.66 -1.82
N LYS A 86 -10.66 -9.50 -1.28
CA LYS A 86 -10.05 -9.34 0.06
C LYS A 86 -8.75 -8.55 0.00
N SER A 87 -8.26 -8.11 1.16
CA SER A 87 -7.05 -7.29 1.28
C SER A 87 -5.72 -8.05 1.20
N ASN A 88 -5.70 -9.38 1.06
CA ASN A 88 -4.40 -10.07 0.97
C ASN A 88 -3.82 -10.00 -0.46
N TYR A 89 -2.50 -10.24 -0.56
CA TYR A 89 -1.75 -10.22 -1.82
C TYR A 89 -1.90 -11.50 -2.66
N GLY A 90 -2.95 -12.30 -2.47
CA GLY A 90 -3.18 -13.50 -3.28
C GLY A 90 -3.68 -13.21 -4.70
N VAL A 91 -3.48 -14.15 -5.63
CA VAL A 91 -3.93 -14.07 -7.04
C VAL A 91 -5.45 -13.87 -7.16
N ARG A 92 -6.25 -14.42 -6.23
CA ARG A 92 -7.71 -14.22 -6.21
C ARG A 92 -8.16 -12.99 -5.41
N GLU A 93 -7.21 -12.22 -4.87
CA GLU A 93 -7.46 -11.12 -3.94
C GLU A 93 -6.98 -9.81 -4.56
N MET A 94 -5.82 -9.27 -4.23
CA MET A 94 -5.25 -8.13 -4.98
C MET A 94 -4.57 -8.51 -6.31
N SER A 95 -4.87 -9.70 -6.87
CA SER A 95 -4.32 -10.21 -8.14
C SER A 95 -2.81 -10.07 -8.27
N ALA A 96 -2.09 -10.14 -7.15
CA ALA A 96 -0.66 -9.97 -7.15
C ALA A 96 0.00 -11.29 -7.50
N THR A 97 0.45 -11.45 -8.74
CA THR A 97 1.69 -12.21 -8.97
C THR A 97 2.79 -11.35 -8.42
N ILE A 98 3.05 -11.55 -7.13
CA ILE A 98 3.96 -10.77 -6.32
C ILE A 98 5.34 -10.60 -7.01
N ALA A 99 5.84 -11.66 -7.67
CA ALA A 99 7.10 -11.64 -8.44
C ALA A 99 7.11 -10.64 -9.63
N GLU A 100 5.95 -10.31 -10.19
CA GLU A 100 5.83 -9.54 -11.43
C GLU A 100 5.47 -8.05 -11.20
N LEU A 101 5.61 -7.54 -9.96
CA LEU A 101 5.30 -6.15 -9.67
C LEU A 101 6.25 -5.22 -10.45
N LYS A 102 5.73 -4.63 -11.53
CA LYS A 102 6.38 -3.59 -12.33
C LYS A 102 5.94 -2.22 -11.88
N VAL A 103 6.92 -1.37 -11.56
CA VAL A 103 6.70 0.04 -11.22
C VAL A 103 7.53 0.88 -12.19
N SER A 104 6.90 1.91 -12.74
CA SER A 104 7.51 2.89 -13.64
C SER A 104 7.11 4.31 -13.24
N ARG A 105 7.59 5.30 -13.99
CA ARG A 105 7.21 6.71 -13.87
C ARG A 105 5.72 6.96 -14.07
N GLU A 106 5.07 6.13 -14.86
CA GLU A 106 3.65 6.21 -15.26
C GLU A 106 2.76 5.62 -14.17
N THR A 107 3.31 4.78 -13.30
CA THR A 107 2.53 4.06 -12.29
C THR A 107 1.69 4.99 -11.39
N PRO A 108 2.20 6.11 -10.84
CA PRO A 108 1.35 7.05 -10.09
C PRO A 108 0.20 7.64 -10.91
N ILE A 109 0.43 7.87 -12.22
CA ILE A 109 -0.58 8.40 -13.15
C ILE A 109 -1.65 7.33 -13.42
N GLU A 110 -1.24 6.09 -13.71
CA GLU A 110 -2.13 4.94 -13.90
C GLU A 110 -3.00 4.68 -12.66
N MET A 111 -2.39 4.72 -11.48
CA MET A 111 -3.08 4.57 -10.20
C MET A 111 -4.16 5.63 -10.06
N TYR A 112 -3.83 6.91 -10.25
CA TYR A 112 -4.80 7.99 -10.17
C TYR A 112 -5.95 7.81 -11.18
N LYS A 113 -5.63 7.58 -12.46
CA LYS A 113 -6.64 7.43 -13.52
C LYS A 113 -7.59 6.28 -13.22
N THR A 114 -7.04 5.11 -12.88
CA THR A 114 -7.83 3.89 -12.62
C THR A 114 -8.70 4.06 -11.38
N LEU A 115 -8.12 4.48 -10.25
CA LEU A 115 -8.87 4.57 -9.00
C LEU A 115 -9.91 5.69 -9.02
N SER A 116 -9.63 6.82 -9.68
CA SER A 116 -10.58 7.93 -9.80
C SER A 116 -11.80 7.60 -10.67
N LEU A 117 -11.65 6.66 -11.62
CA LEU A 117 -12.73 6.19 -12.49
C LEU A 117 -13.56 5.06 -11.88
N TYR A 118 -13.18 4.52 -10.73
CA TYR A 118 -13.91 3.42 -10.12
C TYR A 118 -15.27 3.88 -9.55
N ASP A 119 -16.32 3.58 -10.30
CA ASP A 119 -17.70 3.60 -9.83
C ASP A 119 -18.44 2.36 -10.36
N PRO A 120 -18.70 1.33 -9.52
CA PRO A 120 -19.39 0.13 -9.96
C PRO A 120 -20.87 0.37 -10.31
N GLU A 121 -21.45 1.51 -9.89
CA GLU A 121 -22.87 1.85 -10.11
C GLU A 121 -23.10 2.60 -11.42
N HIS A 122 -22.09 3.35 -11.88
CA HIS A 122 -22.16 4.11 -13.12
C HIS A 122 -21.19 3.50 -14.14
N HIS A 123 -21.73 2.89 -15.19
CA HIS A 123 -20.93 2.19 -16.22
C HIS A 123 -20.01 3.11 -17.05
N ALA A 124 -20.04 4.43 -16.86
CA ALA A 124 -19.13 5.36 -17.52
C ALA A 124 -17.70 5.20 -16.95
N GLY A 125 -16.75 4.74 -17.77
CA GLY A 125 -15.36 4.55 -17.35
C GLY A 125 -15.07 3.23 -16.63
N ARG A 126 -15.86 2.18 -16.91
CA ARG A 126 -15.78 0.84 -16.29
C ARG A 126 -14.32 0.36 -16.10
N VAL A 127 -13.86 0.42 -14.86
CA VAL A 127 -12.56 -0.15 -14.45
C VAL A 127 -12.69 -1.66 -14.38
N ARG A 128 -11.81 -2.39 -15.09
CA ARG A 128 -11.77 -3.85 -14.97
C ARG A 128 -11.31 -4.20 -13.56
N LEU A 129 -11.89 -5.27 -13.00
CA LEU A 129 -11.55 -5.69 -11.64
C LEU A 129 -10.04 -5.95 -11.46
N SER A 130 -9.42 -6.56 -12.47
CA SER A 130 -7.97 -6.81 -12.50
C SER A 130 -7.13 -5.53 -12.43
N ASP A 131 -7.58 -4.45 -13.08
CA ASP A 131 -6.87 -3.18 -13.08
C ASP A 131 -6.99 -2.52 -11.71
N LEU A 132 -8.17 -2.57 -11.09
CA LEU A 132 -8.37 -2.12 -9.71
C LEU A 132 -7.47 -2.89 -8.73
N GLN A 133 -7.49 -4.23 -8.80
CA GLN A 133 -6.66 -5.11 -7.98
C GLN A 133 -5.17 -4.74 -8.10
N LEU A 134 -4.68 -4.61 -9.33
CA LEU A 134 -3.29 -4.25 -9.61
C LEU A 134 -2.93 -2.85 -9.07
N MET A 135 -3.81 -1.86 -9.21
CA MET A 135 -3.53 -0.51 -8.72
C MET A 135 -3.57 -0.41 -7.19
N LEU A 136 -4.44 -1.15 -6.52
CA LEU A 136 -4.41 -1.23 -5.05
C LEU A 136 -3.14 -1.95 -4.57
N PHE A 137 -2.70 -3.00 -5.27
CA PHE A 137 -1.42 -3.67 -4.96
C PHE A 137 -0.22 -2.74 -5.13
N LYS A 138 -0.13 -2.03 -6.27
CA LYS A 138 0.90 -1.01 -6.53
C LYS A 138 0.87 0.10 -5.46
N SER A 139 -0.31 0.50 -4.99
CA SER A 139 -0.46 1.45 -3.88
C SER A 139 0.18 0.95 -2.59
N CYS A 140 -0.07 -0.30 -2.22
CA CYS A 140 0.57 -0.90 -1.05
C CYS A 140 2.09 -0.91 -1.18
N ALA A 141 2.60 -1.36 -2.33
CA ALA A 141 4.03 -1.47 -2.57
C ALA A 141 4.77 -0.13 -2.54
N ILE A 142 4.18 0.93 -3.10
CA ILE A 142 4.82 2.25 -3.20
C ILE A 142 4.75 3.01 -1.87
N PHE A 143 3.67 2.86 -1.12
CA PHE A 143 3.43 3.68 0.06
C PHE A 143 3.70 2.94 1.37
N SER A 144 3.07 1.78 1.57
CA SER A 144 3.18 1.04 2.82
C SER A 144 4.47 0.25 2.90
N GLU A 145 4.78 -0.54 1.87
CA GLU A 145 5.93 -1.44 1.90
C GLU A 145 7.26 -0.68 1.88
N VAL A 146 7.32 0.53 1.29
CA VAL A 146 8.50 1.40 1.38
C VAL A 146 8.79 1.87 2.80
N ILE A 147 7.74 2.11 3.60
CA ILE A 147 7.90 2.49 5.01
C ILE A 147 8.37 1.28 5.82
N ARG A 148 7.82 0.09 5.53
CA ARG A 148 8.22 -1.16 6.20
C ARG A 148 9.61 -1.63 5.83
N PHE A 149 10.00 -1.45 4.56
CA PHE A 149 11.23 -1.96 3.97
C PHE A 149 11.98 -0.86 3.22
N PRO A 150 12.73 0.01 3.92
CA PRO A 150 13.44 1.14 3.31
C PRO A 150 14.43 0.75 2.22
N ILE A 151 14.90 -0.51 2.22
CA ILE A 151 15.76 -1.06 1.16
C ILE A 151 15.14 -0.93 -0.24
N MET A 152 13.82 -0.89 -0.35
CA MET A 152 13.11 -0.69 -1.62
C MET A 152 13.09 0.77 -2.08
N LYS A 153 13.25 1.73 -1.17
CA LYS A 153 13.02 3.16 -1.42
C LYS A 153 13.86 3.67 -2.58
N ASN A 154 15.16 3.37 -2.58
CA ASN A 154 16.07 3.89 -3.60
C ASN A 154 15.72 3.34 -4.99
N ARG A 155 15.36 2.06 -5.09
CA ARG A 155 14.94 1.47 -6.38
C ARG A 155 13.62 2.05 -6.86
N LEU A 156 12.63 2.22 -5.97
CA LEU A 156 11.34 2.81 -6.33
C LEU A 156 11.46 4.28 -6.75
N VAL A 157 12.22 5.08 -6.01
CA VAL A 157 12.51 6.49 -6.37
C VAL A 157 13.20 6.56 -7.72
N TYR A 158 14.18 5.69 -7.96
CA TYR A 158 14.84 5.59 -9.26
C TYR A 158 13.85 5.25 -10.38
N LEU A 159 13.02 4.21 -10.23
CA LEU A 159 12.08 3.79 -11.28
C LEU A 159 11.00 4.84 -11.57
N ILE A 160 10.49 5.52 -10.55
CA ILE A 160 9.48 6.57 -10.71
C ILE A 160 10.11 7.86 -11.28
N GLY A 161 11.38 8.13 -10.96
CA GLY A 161 12.11 9.31 -11.42
C GLY A 161 12.84 9.14 -12.75
N SER A 162 13.04 7.91 -13.22
CA SER A 162 13.79 7.60 -14.43
C SER A 162 13.09 8.15 -15.68
N ARG A 163 13.89 8.60 -16.65
CA ARG A 163 13.42 8.98 -18.00
C ARG A 163 13.43 7.81 -18.98
N VAL A 164 14.03 6.70 -18.58
CA VAL A 164 14.11 5.46 -19.37
C VAL A 164 13.05 4.52 -18.82
N ASP A 165 12.20 4.00 -19.70
CA ASP A 165 11.23 2.94 -19.41
C ASP A 165 11.99 1.64 -19.09
N GLU A 166 12.58 1.59 -17.90
CA GLU A 166 13.08 0.33 -17.37
C GLU A 166 11.87 -0.50 -16.93
N ASN A 167 11.56 -1.53 -17.72
CA ASN A 167 10.64 -2.61 -17.36
C ASN A 167 11.21 -3.50 -16.25
N SER A 168 11.63 -2.89 -15.13
CA SER A 168 12.20 -3.60 -14.01
C SER A 168 11.14 -3.95 -12.97
N THR A 169 11.19 -5.20 -12.52
CA THR A 169 10.36 -5.71 -11.44
C THR A 169 10.95 -5.23 -10.10
N VAL A 170 10.12 -4.59 -9.28
CA VAL A 170 10.40 -4.42 -7.84
C VAL A 170 10.07 -5.73 -7.11
N GLY A 171 9.22 -6.57 -7.73
CA GLY A 171 8.62 -7.77 -7.15
C GLY A 171 9.59 -8.87 -6.73
N GLU A 172 10.45 -9.35 -7.64
CA GLU A 172 11.20 -10.60 -7.41
C GLU A 172 12.10 -10.57 -6.17
N THR A 173 12.67 -9.42 -5.82
CA THR A 173 13.75 -9.33 -4.82
C THR A 173 13.30 -8.99 -3.40
N TYR A 174 12.09 -8.45 -3.24
CA TYR A 174 11.64 -7.85 -1.97
C TYR A 174 10.34 -8.39 -1.44
N THR A 175 9.57 -9.06 -2.26
CA THR A 175 8.19 -9.35 -1.91
C THR A 175 7.99 -10.48 -0.92
N ASP A 176 8.94 -11.41 -0.85
CA ASP A 176 8.98 -12.38 0.24
C ASP A 176 9.06 -11.68 1.60
N LEU A 177 9.60 -10.46 1.67
CA LEU A 177 9.59 -9.65 2.89
C LEU A 177 8.19 -9.20 3.28
N PHE A 178 7.30 -8.91 2.32
CA PHE A 178 5.94 -8.42 2.60
C PHE A 178 5.15 -9.47 3.40
N GLN A 179 5.38 -10.74 3.09
CA GLN A 179 4.72 -11.88 3.74
C GLN A 179 5.38 -12.30 5.05
N ASN A 180 6.55 -11.75 5.39
CA ASN A 180 7.35 -12.17 6.55
C ASN A 180 7.70 -10.97 7.46
N TRP A 181 6.96 -9.86 7.35
CA TRP A 181 7.23 -8.66 8.14
C TRP A 181 7.09 -8.92 9.65
N ASP A 182 6.10 -9.70 10.05
CA ASP A 182 5.84 -10.13 11.42
C ASP A 182 7.01 -10.95 11.99
N HIS A 183 7.50 -11.93 11.24
CA HIS A 183 8.66 -12.73 11.61
C HIS A 183 9.89 -11.86 11.82
N CYS A 184 10.14 -10.90 10.92
CA CYS A 184 11.21 -9.92 11.06
C CYS A 184 11.03 -9.03 12.29
N CYS A 185 9.81 -8.57 12.57
CA CYS A 185 9.48 -7.77 13.74
C CYS A 185 9.70 -8.54 15.06
N ILE A 186 9.40 -9.84 15.08
CA ILE A 186 9.66 -10.71 16.24
C ILE A 186 11.17 -10.88 16.44
N ALA A 187 11.91 -11.19 15.37
CA ALA A 187 13.36 -11.35 15.44
C ALA A 187 14.05 -10.06 15.94
N LEU A 188 13.59 -8.90 15.48
CA LEU A 188 14.14 -7.60 15.88
C LEU A 188 13.88 -7.30 17.36
N ARG A 189 12.74 -7.73 17.93
CA ARG A 189 12.46 -7.62 19.37
C ARG A 189 13.28 -8.54 20.24
N LYS A 190 13.59 -9.75 19.75
CA LYS A 190 14.46 -10.69 20.48
C LYS A 190 15.87 -10.11 20.67
N GLY A 191 16.24 -9.15 19.82
CA GLY A 191 17.49 -8.40 19.94
C GLY A 191 18.70 -9.16 19.39
N ARG A 192 19.82 -8.45 19.30
CA ARG A 192 21.05 -8.93 18.63
C ARG A 192 21.55 -10.28 19.16
N HIS A 193 21.50 -10.49 20.48
CA HIS A 193 22.07 -11.67 21.13
C HIS A 193 21.26 -12.96 20.87
N ALA A 194 19.98 -12.84 20.52
CA ALA A 194 19.10 -13.96 20.24
C ALA A 194 18.78 -14.08 18.73
N PHE A 195 19.48 -13.34 17.88
CA PHE A 195 19.27 -13.37 16.44
C PHE A 195 19.75 -14.69 15.84
N VAL A 196 18.88 -15.32 15.06
CA VAL A 196 19.19 -16.51 14.26
C VAL A 196 19.02 -16.12 12.79
N PRO A 197 19.97 -16.47 11.90
CA PRO A 197 19.86 -16.22 10.48
C PRO A 197 18.50 -16.66 9.91
N MET A 198 17.88 -15.78 9.12
CA MET A 198 16.55 -15.99 8.58
C MET A 198 16.64 -16.26 7.07
N CYS A 199 15.99 -17.32 6.61
CA CYS A 199 15.81 -17.61 5.19
C CYS A 199 14.39 -17.24 4.78
N ILE A 200 14.22 -16.05 4.20
CA ILE A 200 12.94 -15.56 3.70
C ILE A 200 12.91 -15.90 2.20
N ARG A 201 12.48 -17.13 1.89
CA ARG A 201 12.49 -17.74 0.54
C ARG A 201 13.80 -17.50 -0.21
N HIS A 202 13.88 -16.51 -1.08
CA HIS A 202 15.06 -16.23 -1.93
C HIS A 202 16.07 -15.26 -1.29
N ARG A 203 15.74 -14.67 -0.14
CA ARG A 203 16.59 -13.72 0.58
C ARG A 203 17.04 -14.32 1.91
N ARG A 204 18.35 -14.32 2.12
CA ARG A 204 18.95 -14.70 3.41
C ARG A 204 19.36 -13.46 4.18
N ILE A 205 18.84 -13.30 5.40
CA ILE A 205 19.29 -12.32 6.38
C ILE A 205 20.22 -13.05 7.34
N GLN A 206 21.53 -12.88 7.14
CA GLN A 206 22.59 -13.61 7.84
C GLN A 206 23.01 -12.94 9.15
N THR A 207 22.81 -11.63 9.27
CA THR A 207 23.23 -10.87 10.45
C THR A 207 22.11 -9.98 10.97
N PHE A 208 22.20 -9.63 12.26
CA PHE A 208 21.26 -8.69 12.86
C PHE A 208 21.33 -7.31 12.21
N ASP A 209 22.50 -6.86 11.76
CA ASP A 209 22.66 -5.58 11.05
C ASP A 209 21.96 -5.60 9.68
N GLN A 210 21.93 -6.74 8.99
CA GLN A 210 21.12 -6.90 7.78
C GLN A 210 19.62 -6.81 8.10
N LEU A 211 19.17 -7.38 9.22
CA LEU A 211 17.78 -7.23 9.67
C LEU A 211 17.45 -5.76 9.97
N LEU A 212 18.34 -5.05 10.67
CA LEU A 212 18.18 -3.62 10.98
C LEU A 212 18.11 -2.75 9.74
N THR A 213 18.90 -3.03 8.71
CA THR A 213 18.84 -2.25 7.44
C THR A 213 17.62 -2.61 6.60
N THR A 214 17.09 -3.82 6.75
CA THR A 214 15.91 -4.30 6.02
C THR A 214 14.61 -3.68 6.55
N ILE A 215 14.45 -3.54 7.87
CA ILE A 215 13.20 -3.10 8.51
C ILE A 215 13.21 -1.60 8.83
N GLY A 216 12.18 -0.88 8.39
CA GLY A 216 11.98 0.55 8.66
C GLY A 216 11.09 0.84 9.85
N VAL A 217 10.05 0.02 10.05
CA VAL A 217 9.06 0.16 11.12
C VAL A 217 8.65 -1.21 11.65
N VAL A 218 8.23 -1.24 12.90
CA VAL A 218 7.91 -2.46 13.62
C VAL A 218 6.42 -2.47 13.99
N LEU A 219 5.73 -3.60 13.84
CA LEU A 219 4.35 -3.81 14.32
C LEU A 219 4.20 -3.43 15.81
N PRO A 220 3.01 -3.09 16.33
CA PRO A 220 2.77 -2.97 17.77
C PRO A 220 2.75 -4.36 18.44
N VAL A 221 2.79 -4.39 19.78
CA VAL A 221 2.58 -5.60 20.59
C VAL A 221 1.15 -5.59 21.11
#